data_AF-A0A9D1IJX5-F1
#
_entry.id   AF-A0A9D1IJX5-F1
#
_cell.length_a   1.000
_cell.length_b   1.000
_cell.length_c   1.000
_cell.angle_alpha   90.00
_cell.angle_beta   90.00
_cell.angle_gamma   90.00
#
_symmetry.space_group_name_H-M   'P 1'
#
loop_
_entity.id
_entity.type
_entity.pdbx_description
1 polymer ?
#
loop_
_entity_poly.entity_id
_entity_poly.type
_entity_poly.pdbx_seq_one_letter_code
_entity_poly.pdbx_strand_id
1 'polypeptide(L)'
;MTNAENIFFEEFKTTHHVVPFDRIEKSFYEEAVDSGIKQAEKEIDAIVRQRSTPTFENTIVALENSGELLNRTLMTFYPILSADGDDEMNEISLRIAPKLS
;
A
#
# COMPACT_ATOMS: atom_id res chain seq x y z
N MET A 1 -0.13 25.93 -6.78
CA MET A 1 0.68 24.70 -6.65
C MET A 1 -0.26 23.67 -6.06
N THR A 2 -0.90 22.87 -6.91
CA THR A 2 -1.72 21.74 -6.43
C THR A 2 -0.76 20.77 -5.76
N ASN A 3 -0.88 20.56 -4.45
CA ASN A 3 -0.34 19.35 -3.83
C ASN A 3 -0.96 18.20 -4.64
N ALA A 4 -0.18 17.54 -5.49
CA ALA A 4 -0.65 16.32 -6.13
C ALA A 4 -0.85 15.32 -5.01
N GLU A 5 -2.10 14.97 -4.74
CA GLU A 5 -2.45 13.95 -3.76
C GLU A 5 -1.81 12.63 -4.18
N ASN A 6 -1.19 11.92 -3.23
CA ASN A 6 -0.45 10.69 -3.50
C ASN A 6 -1.38 9.67 -4.18
N ILE A 7 -1.04 9.27 -5.41
CA ILE A 7 -1.97 8.51 -6.25
C ILE A 7 -2.32 7.14 -5.67
N PHE A 8 -1.50 6.63 -4.76
CA PHE A 8 -1.74 5.36 -4.12
C PHE A 8 -2.87 5.44 -3.09
N PHE A 9 -3.32 6.62 -2.65
CA PHE A 9 -4.37 6.75 -1.63
C PHE A 9 -5.78 6.38 -2.13
N GLU A 10 -5.98 6.37 -3.44
CA GLU A 10 -7.24 5.94 -4.05
C GLU A 10 -7.02 4.77 -5.03
N GLU A 11 -8.11 4.07 -5.34
CA GLU A 11 -8.11 3.09 -6.41
C GLU A 11 -7.84 3.74 -7.77
N PHE A 12 -7.06 3.06 -8.61
CA PHE A 12 -6.76 3.53 -9.95
C PHE A 12 -8.04 3.53 -10.80
N LYS A 13 -8.37 4.70 -11.36
CA LYS A 13 -9.56 4.93 -12.20
C LYS A 13 -9.31 4.65 -13.69
N THR A 14 -8.17 4.04 -14.01
CA THR A 14 -7.81 3.59 -15.36
C THR A 14 -8.63 2.36 -15.75
N THR A 15 -8.70 2.05 -17.05
CA THR A 15 -9.39 0.85 -17.54
C THR A 15 -8.76 -0.40 -16.92
N HIS A 16 -9.58 -1.25 -16.28
CA HIS A 16 -9.13 -2.44 -15.55
C HIS A 16 -8.20 -2.15 -14.36
N HIS A 17 -8.23 -0.93 -13.81
CA HIS A 17 -7.42 -0.54 -12.65
C HIS A 17 -5.91 -0.69 -12.88
N VAL A 18 -5.47 -0.62 -14.14
CA VAL A 18 -4.05 -0.69 -14.49
C VAL A 18 -3.27 0.46 -13.87
N VAL A 19 -2.06 0.18 -13.40
CA VAL A 19 -1.20 1.18 -12.75
C VAL A 19 -0.90 2.32 -13.74
N PRO A 20 -1.22 3.59 -13.40
CA PRO A 20 -0.86 4.75 -14.23
C PRO A 20 0.59 5.16 -13.98
N PHE A 21 1.56 4.38 -14.48
CA PHE A 21 3.00 4.58 -14.23
C PHE A 21 3.50 5.97 -14.62
N ASP A 22 2.89 6.62 -15.61
CA ASP A 22 3.19 7.98 -16.05
C ASP A 22 2.89 9.06 -15.00
N ARG A 23 2.14 8.71 -13.95
CA ARG A 23 1.71 9.62 -12.87
C ARG A 23 2.37 9.30 -11.52
N ILE A 24 3.25 8.30 -11.47
CA ILE A 24 3.93 7.90 -10.23
C ILE A 24 5.23 8.69 -10.10
N GLU A 25 5.34 9.45 -9.01
CA GLU A 25 6.62 10.00 -8.55
C GLU A 25 7.23 9.06 -7.52
N LYS A 26 8.56 8.87 -7.56
CA LYS A 26 9.23 7.97 -6.60
C LYS A 26 9.09 8.43 -5.15
N SER A 27 8.98 9.74 -4.94
CA SER A 27 8.69 10.37 -3.65
C SER A 27 7.38 9.88 -3.02
N PHE A 28 6.44 9.36 -3.81
CA PHE A 28 5.15 8.86 -3.31
C PHE A 28 5.27 7.52 -2.57
N TYR A 29 6.27 6.69 -2.89
CA TYR A 29 6.33 5.32 -2.36
C TYR A 29 6.47 5.27 -0.84
N GLU A 30 7.38 6.06 -0.27
CA GLU A 30 7.64 6.00 1.16
C GLU A 30 6.45 6.50 1.99
N GLU A 31 5.82 7.60 1.57
CA GLU A 31 4.61 8.14 2.21
C GLU A 31 3.44 7.15 2.10
N ALA A 32 3.28 6.52 0.93
CA ALA A 32 2.21 5.56 0.69
C ALA A 32 2.39 4.27 1.50
N VAL A 33 3.63 3.79 1.67
CA VAL A 33 3.94 2.67 2.56
C VAL A 33 3.63 3.03 4.02
N ASP A 34 4.09 4.19 4.50
CA ASP A 34 3.87 4.61 5.89
C ASP A 34 2.37 4.76 6.20
N SER A 35 1.61 5.29 5.23
CA SER A 35 0.15 5.44 5.35
C SER A 35 -0.56 4.09 5.26
N GLY A 36 -0.10 3.22 4.35
CA GLY A 36 -0.60 1.86 4.16
C GLY A 36 -0.44 0.99 5.41
N ILE A 37 0.73 1.03 6.06
CA ILE A 37 0.98 0.33 7.32
C ILE A 37 0.01 0.82 8.40
N LYS A 38 -0.08 2.14 8.61
CA LYS A 38 -0.98 2.72 9.61
C LYS A 38 -2.45 2.39 9.36
N GLN A 39 -2.85 2.28 8.10
CA GLN A 39 -4.21 1.90 7.73
C GLN A 39 -4.45 0.41 8.00
N ALA A 40 -3.54 -0.46 7.56
CA ALA A 40 -3.62 -1.90 7.79
C ALA A 40 -3.66 -2.23 9.30
N GLU A 41 -2.84 -1.57 10.12
CA GLU A 41 -2.85 -1.72 11.58
C GLU A 41 -4.22 -1.37 12.18
N LYS A 42 -4.87 -0.29 11.70
CA LYS A 42 -6.22 0.10 12.16
C LYS A 42 -7.28 -0.91 11.75
N GLU A 43 -7.20 -1.44 10.54
CA GLU A 43 -8.11 -2.46 10.02
C GLU A 43 -7.98 -3.76 10.83
N ILE A 44 -6.75 -4.19 11.09
CA ILE A 44 -6.45 -5.34 11.95
C ILE A 44 -6.95 -5.08 13.38
N ASP A 45 -6.70 -3.91 13.95
CA ASP A 45 -7.20 -3.53 15.28
C ASP A 45 -8.73 -3.62 15.37
N ALA A 46 -9.44 -3.22 14.31
CA ALA A 46 -10.89 -3.32 14.23
C ALA A 46 -11.36 -4.78 14.20
N ILE A 47 -10.65 -5.64 13.46
CA ILE A 47 -10.89 -7.09 13.42
C ILE A 47 -10.63 -7.70 14.79
N VAL A 48 -9.54 -7.36 15.48
CA VAL A 48 -9.18 -7.91 16.78
C VAL A 48 -10.13 -7.46 17.89
N ARG A 49 -10.64 -6.23 17.83
CA ARG A 49 -11.51 -5.65 18.87
C ARG A 49 -13.00 -5.98 18.70
N GLN A 50 -13.37 -6.75 17.68
CA GLN A 50 -14.75 -7.14 17.47
C GLN A 50 -15.28 -7.96 18.67
N ARG A 51 -16.53 -7.66 19.10
CA ARG A 51 -17.19 -8.40 20.20
C ARG A 51 -18.11 -9.52 19.71
N SER A 52 -18.38 -9.57 18.41
CA SER A 52 -19.13 -10.65 17.77
C SER A 52 -18.37 -11.98 17.86
N THR A 53 -19.11 -13.08 17.82
CA THR A 53 -18.49 -14.41 17.63
C THR A 53 -17.70 -14.40 16.31
N PRO A 54 -16.44 -14.88 16.30
CA PRO A 54 -15.67 -14.99 15.07
C PRO A 54 -16.38 -15.86 14.03
N THR A 55 -16.45 -15.35 12.80
CA THR A 55 -16.94 -16.04 11.61
C THR A 55 -15.88 -15.94 10.51
N PHE A 56 -16.07 -16.69 9.42
CA PHE A 56 -15.19 -16.60 8.27
C PHE A 56 -15.18 -15.17 7.68
N GLU A 57 -16.33 -14.52 7.62
CA GLU A 57 -16.49 -13.18 7.04
C GLU A 57 -15.83 -12.09 7.90
N ASN A 58 -16.09 -12.09 9.21
CA ASN A 58 -15.59 -11.03 10.09
C ASN A 58 -14.13 -11.23 10.52
N THR A 59 -13.54 -12.38 10.21
CA THR A 59 -12.14 -12.69 10.56
C THR A 59 -11.32 -12.93 9.28
N ILE A 60 -11.59 -13.98 8.52
CA ILE A 60 -10.73 -14.35 7.36
C ILE A 60 -10.93 -13.39 6.19
N VAL A 61 -12.18 -13.13 5.79
CA VAL A 61 -12.45 -12.20 4.68
C VAL A 61 -12.04 -10.78 5.06
N ALA A 62 -12.28 -10.36 6.31
CA ALA A 62 -11.84 -9.06 6.81
C ALA A 62 -10.30 -8.93 6.80
N LEU A 63 -9.57 -9.97 7.19
CA LEU A 63 -8.11 -9.98 7.12
C LEU A 63 -7.60 -9.92 5.68
N GLU A 64 -8.20 -10.69 4.76
CA GLU A 64 -7.84 -10.68 3.33
C GLU A 64 -8.03 -9.29 2.70
N ASN A 65 -9.08 -8.58 3.10
CA ASN A 65 -9.36 -7.23 2.60
C ASN A 65 -8.54 -6.12 3.29
N SER A 66 -7.78 -6.45 4.33
CA SER A 66 -6.96 -5.46 5.05
C SER A 66 -5.69 -5.12 4.27
N GLY A 67 -5.26 -3.86 4.36
CA GLY A 67 -3.98 -3.41 3.81
C GLY A 67 -3.97 -3.13 2.32
N GLU A 68 -5.13 -2.90 1.69
CA GLU A 68 -5.24 -2.64 0.24
C GLU A 68 -4.34 -1.49 -0.24
N LEU A 69 -4.25 -0.39 0.53
CA LEU A 69 -3.34 0.73 0.24
C LEU A 69 -1.88 0.28 0.21
N LEU A 70 -1.46 -0.49 1.22
CA LEU A 70 -0.09 -1.00 1.33
C LEU A 70 0.20 -1.96 0.18
N ASN A 71 -0.72 -2.89 -0.10
CA ASN A 71 -0.63 -3.85 -1.18
C ASN A 71 -0.48 -3.17 -2.54
N ARG A 72 -1.36 -2.21 -2.87
CA ARG A 72 -1.30 -1.43 -4.12
C ARG A 72 0.04 -0.72 -4.30
N THR A 73 0.59 -0.18 -3.22
CA THR A 73 1.88 0.51 -3.23
C THR A 73 3.03 -0.47 -3.48
N LEU A 74 3.10 -1.57 -2.73
CA LEU A 74 4.20 -2.55 -2.82
C LEU A 74 4.17 -3.37 -4.11
N MET A 75 2.98 -3.72 -4.60
CA MET A 75 2.76 -4.40 -5.88
C MET A 75 3.12 -3.53 -7.08
N THR A 76 3.27 -2.22 -6.87
CA THR A 76 3.79 -1.30 -7.88
C THR A 76 5.30 -1.10 -7.71
N PHE A 77 5.76 -0.90 -6.46
CA PHE A 77 7.14 -0.59 -6.14
C PHE A 77 8.12 -1.72 -6.49
N TYR A 78 7.90 -2.93 -5.97
CA TYR A 78 8.87 -4.02 -6.09
C TYR A 78 9.07 -4.53 -7.51
N PRO A 79 8.03 -4.65 -8.37
CA PRO A 79 8.25 -5.01 -9.77
C PRO A 79 9.11 -3.98 -10.52
N ILE A 80 8.90 -2.68 -10.27
CA ILE A 80 9.72 -1.63 -10.89
C ILE A 80 11.13 -1.61 -10.33
N LEU A 81 11.30 -1.74 -9.01
CA LEU A 81 12.63 -1.88 -8.39
C LEU A 81 13.42 -3.05 -9.00
N SER A 82 12.75 -4.18 -9.28
CA SER A 82 13.39 -5.34 -9.89
C SER A 82 13.70 -5.18 -11.37
N ALA A 83 12.89 -4.45 -12.13
CA ALA A 83 12.99 -4.37 -13.59
C ALA A 83 13.79 -3.16 -14.07
N ASP A 84 13.69 -2.03 -13.37
CA ASP A 84 14.20 -0.71 -13.78
C ASP A 84 14.61 0.13 -12.55
N GLY A 85 15.08 -0.52 -11.49
CA GLY A 85 15.51 0.15 -10.26
C GLY A 85 16.78 0.99 -10.46
N ASP A 86 16.82 2.15 -9.81
CA ASP A 86 18.00 3.02 -9.74
C ASP A 86 18.38 3.33 -8.28
N ASP A 87 19.42 4.16 -8.08
CA ASP A 87 19.97 4.47 -6.76
C ASP A 87 18.90 5.04 -5.81
N GLU A 88 18.02 5.91 -6.31
CA GLU A 88 16.92 6.48 -5.52
C GLU A 88 15.91 5.41 -5.08
N MET A 89 15.52 4.51 -6.01
CA MET A 89 14.62 3.40 -5.68
C MET A 89 15.24 2.41 -4.69
N ASN A 90 16.55 2.15 -4.80
CA ASN A 90 17.29 1.32 -3.85
C ASN A 90 17.35 1.96 -2.46
N GLU A 91 17.60 3.27 -2.38
CA GLU A 91 17.57 4.02 -1.12
C GLU A 91 16.18 3.99 -0.46
N ILE A 92 15.12 4.17 -1.25
CA ILE A 92 13.73 4.01 -0.78
C ILE A 92 13.51 2.60 -0.23
N SER A 93 13.98 1.56 -0.94
CA SER A 93 13.86 0.17 -0.50
C SER A 93 14.54 -0.08 0.85
N LEU A 94 15.72 0.49 1.09
CA LEU A 94 16.43 0.38 2.37
C LEU A 94 15.64 1.01 3.53
N ARG A 95 14.85 2.06 3.27
CA ARG A 95 13.98 2.69 4.27
C ARG A 95 12.66 1.95 4.47
N ILE A 96 12.11 1.36 3.40
CA ILE A 96 10.84 0.61 3.44
C ILE A 96 11.01 -0.78 4.07
N ALA A 97 12.04 -1.54 3.69
CA ALA A 97 12.22 -2.93 4.09
C ALA A 97 12.12 -3.18 5.62
N PRO A 98 12.81 -2.41 6.50
CA PRO A 98 12.70 -2.63 7.95
C PRO A 98 11.33 -2.27 8.54
N LYS A 99 10.46 -1.55 7.81
CA LYS A 99 9.09 -1.22 8.25
C LYS A 99 8.10 -2.37 8.00
N LEU A 100 8.47 -3.35 7.17
CA LEU A 100 7.61 -4.45 6.72
C LEU A 100 7.87 -5.79 7.44
N SER A 101 8.89 -5.85 8.30
CA SER A 101 9.31 -7.05 9.04
C SER A 101 8.92 -6.97 10.51
#